data_AF-A0A2G3A8E4-F1
#
_entry.id   AF-A0A2G3A8E4-F1
#
_cell.length_a   1.000
_cell.length_b   1.000
_cell.length_c   1.000
_cell.angle_alpha   90.00
_cell.angle_beta   90.00
_cell.angle_gamma   90.00
#
_symmetry.space_group_name_H-M   'P 1'
#
loop_
_entity.id
_entity.type
_entity.pdbx_description
1 polymer ?
#
loop_
_entity_poly.entity_id
_entity_poly.type
_entity_poly.pdbx_seq_one_letter_code
_entity_poly.pdbx_strand_id
1 'polypeptide(L)'
;MILNPIDIKELFDSEWSPEIQVVEVPVVSWEDIKGPENVKRALQEGIFHKARASALCVLFFDELDSIATQRGSSVGDVGGAADRILNELLTQMDGMNSKKTIVIIDSTNRPDIIDLTLLRPGRLDQLIYIPFPDEDSRYQIFKACLRKSPLSKDIDLRALAKYT
;
A
#
# COMPACT_ATOMS: atom_id res chain seq x y z
N MET A 1 3.20 -17.36 -10.29
CA MET A 1 1.75 -17.53 -10.55
C MET A 1 1.08 -16.40 -9.82
N ILE A 2 0.53 -15.44 -10.56
CA ILE A 2 -0.06 -14.21 -10.01
C ILE A 2 -1.34 -14.64 -9.31
N LEU A 3 -1.29 -14.76 -7.98
CA LEU A 3 -2.50 -14.62 -7.19
C LEU A 3 -3.01 -13.22 -7.54
N ASN A 4 -4.24 -13.12 -8.06
CA ASN A 4 -4.91 -11.82 -8.16
C ASN A 4 -4.65 -11.08 -6.85
N PRO A 5 -4.27 -9.79 -6.89
CA PRO A 5 -4.16 -9.02 -5.66
C PRO A 5 -5.47 -9.24 -4.94
N ILE A 6 -5.42 -9.86 -3.77
CA ILE A 6 -6.50 -9.63 -2.81
C ILE A 6 -6.44 -8.13 -2.64
N ASP A 7 -7.41 -7.44 -3.21
CA ASP A 7 -7.52 -6.01 -3.15
C ASP A 7 -7.44 -5.70 -1.65
N ILE A 8 -6.34 -5.11 -1.21
CA ILE A 8 -6.10 -4.87 0.22
C ILE A 8 -7.27 -4.05 0.79
N LYS A 9 -7.96 -3.31 -0.09
CA LYS A 9 -9.26 -2.71 0.11
C LYS A 9 -10.38 -3.68 0.50
N GLU A 10 -10.53 -4.83 -0.14
CA GLU A 10 -11.53 -5.84 0.27
C GLU A 10 -11.22 -6.42 1.66
N LEU A 11 -9.95 -6.55 2.02
CA LEU A 11 -9.54 -6.92 3.38
C LEU A 11 -9.90 -5.81 4.37
N PHE A 12 -9.62 -4.55 4.05
CA PHE A 12 -9.93 -3.42 4.92
C PHE A 12 -11.44 -3.16 5.05
N ASP A 13 -12.20 -3.22 3.96
CA ASP A 13 -13.64 -2.97 3.93
C ASP A 13 -14.45 -4.06 4.65
N SER A 14 -13.90 -5.28 4.79
CA SER A 14 -14.60 -6.41 5.41
C SER A 14 -14.32 -6.62 6.90
N GLU A 15 -13.19 -6.12 7.41
CA GLU A 15 -12.77 -6.35 8.81
C GLU A 15 -12.74 -5.11 9.71
N TRP A 16 -12.64 -3.89 9.14
CA TRP A 16 -12.51 -2.67 9.94
C TRP A 16 -13.87 -2.07 10.32
N SER A 17 -13.90 -1.38 11.47
CA SER A 17 -15.11 -0.70 11.96
C SER A 17 -15.65 0.26 10.91
N PRO A 18 -16.98 0.34 10.67
CA PRO A 18 -17.58 1.23 9.67
C PRO A 18 -17.32 2.72 9.93
N GLU A 19 -16.80 3.07 11.11
CA GLU A 19 -16.40 4.43 11.48
C GLU A 19 -15.02 4.83 10.93
N ILE A 20 -14.24 3.87 10.41
CA ILE A 20 -12.89 4.11 9.88
C ILE A 20 -12.98 4.38 8.39
N GLN A 21 -12.54 5.57 7.99
CA GLN A 21 -12.49 5.93 6.58
C GLN A 21 -11.14 5.50 5.98
N VAL A 22 -11.18 4.60 4.99
CA VAL A 22 -9.99 4.24 4.22
C VAL A 22 -9.92 5.13 2.98
N VAL A 23 -8.84 5.89 2.86
CA VAL A 23 -8.53 6.71 1.68
C VAL A 23 -7.38 6.04 0.97
N GLU A 24 -7.73 5.31 -0.08
CA GLU A 24 -6.77 4.70 -0.98
C GLU A 24 -6.09 5.79 -1.81
N VAL A 25 -4.76 5.76 -1.83
CA VAL A 25 -3.97 6.60 -2.69
C VAL A 25 -3.82 5.86 -4.02
N PRO A 26 -4.45 6.33 -5.11
CA PRO A 26 -4.29 5.66 -6.38
C PRO A 26 -2.79 5.61 -6.73
N VAL A 27 -2.33 4.45 -7.19
CA VAL A 27 -1.01 4.34 -7.85
C VAL A 27 -1.09 5.21 -9.09
N VAL A 28 -0.59 6.43 -8.99
CA VAL A 28 -0.64 7.33 -10.13
C VAL A 28 0.62 7.14 -10.94
N SER A 29 0.47 6.65 -12.17
CA SER A 29 1.57 6.59 -13.12
C SER A 29 2.07 8.01 -13.37
N TRP A 30 3.40 8.15 -13.36
CA TRP A 30 4.08 9.43 -13.49
C TRP A 30 3.83 10.15 -14.81
N GLU A 31 3.47 9.38 -15.83
CA GLU A 31 3.05 9.84 -17.15
C GLU A 31 1.67 10.53 -17.10
N ASP A 32 0.79 10.06 -16.22
CA ASP A 32 -0.58 10.57 -16.08
C ASP A 32 -0.61 11.95 -15.40
N ILE A 33 0.36 12.25 -14.53
CA ILE A 33 0.39 13.50 -13.75
C ILE A 33 1.05 14.67 -14.52
N LYS A 34 1.66 14.46 -15.70
CA LYS A 34 2.29 15.55 -16.48
C LYS A 34 3.29 16.42 -15.68
N GLY A 35 4.01 15.83 -14.73
CA GLY A 35 5.12 16.48 -14.01
C GLY A 35 4.91 16.76 -12.51
N PRO A 36 5.99 17.10 -11.77
CA PRO A 36 6.02 17.11 -10.31
C PRO A 36 5.11 18.14 -9.63
N GLU A 37 4.80 19.26 -10.28
CA GLU A 37 3.89 20.28 -9.71
C GLU A 37 2.45 19.76 -9.59
N ASN A 38 2.01 18.95 -10.55
CA ASN A 38 0.69 18.32 -10.49
C ASN A 38 0.65 17.18 -9.46
N VAL A 39 1.80 16.54 -9.18
CA VAL A 39 1.92 15.50 -8.13
C VAL A 39 1.70 16.14 -6.77
N LYS A 40 2.39 17.26 -6.53
CA LYS A 40 2.20 18.06 -5.33
C LYS A 40 0.73 18.45 -5.15
N ARG A 41 0.09 18.95 -6.20
CA ARG A 41 -1.34 19.34 -6.14
C ARG A 41 -2.25 18.13 -5.83
N ALA A 42 -2.04 17.00 -6.49
CA ALA A 42 -2.85 15.79 -6.28
C ALA A 42 -2.72 15.25 -4.85
N LEU A 43 -1.49 15.19 -4.33
CA LEU A 43 -1.21 14.78 -2.95
C LEU A 43 -1.84 15.77 -1.95
N GLN A 44 -1.60 17.07 -2.12
CA GLN A 44 -2.03 18.11 -1.19
C GLN A 44 -3.55 18.34 -1.19
N GLU A 45 -4.15 18.61 -2.35
CA GLU A 45 -5.56 19.01 -2.48
C GLU A 45 -6.51 17.81 -2.48
N GLY A 46 -6.05 16.65 -2.98
CA GLY A 46 -6.87 15.46 -3.11
C GLY A 46 -6.84 14.57 -1.88
N ILE A 47 -5.67 14.00 -1.60
CA ILE A 47 -5.50 12.86 -0.69
C ILE A 47 -5.38 13.35 0.76
N PHE A 48 -4.37 14.18 1.03
CA PHE A 48 -4.05 14.59 2.39
C PHE A 48 -5.06 15.59 2.95
N HIS A 49 -5.71 16.41 2.11
CA HIS A 49 -6.81 17.26 2.56
C HIS A 49 -8.01 16.44 3.05
N LYS A 50 -8.42 15.42 2.28
CA LYS A 50 -9.51 14.50 2.67
C LYS A 50 -9.17 13.72 3.94
N ALA A 51 -7.94 13.21 4.05
CA ALA A 51 -7.48 12.54 5.25
C ALA A 51 -7.52 13.45 6.48
N ARG A 52 -7.10 14.73 6.34
CA ARG A 52 -7.15 15.73 7.43
C ARG A 52 -8.55 16.12 7.88
N ALA A 53 -9.54 16.00 7.00
CA ALA A 53 -10.94 16.30 7.29
C ALA A 53 -11.67 15.13 8.00
N SER A 54 -11.05 13.95 8.03
CA SER A 54 -11.65 12.73 8.57
C SER A 54 -11.34 12.54 10.06
N ALA A 55 -12.29 11.98 10.82
CA ALA A 55 -12.15 11.77 12.27
C ALA A 55 -11.22 10.60 12.63
N LEU A 56 -11.16 9.57 11.79
CA LEU A 56 -10.21 8.46 11.84
C LEU A 56 -9.98 7.98 10.39
N CYS A 57 -8.75 8.09 9.90
CA CYS A 57 -8.42 7.84 8.50
C CYS A 57 -7.26 6.85 8.38
N VAL A 58 -7.39 5.88 7.48
CA VAL A 58 -6.27 5.08 6.99
C VAL A 58 -5.90 5.60 5.61
N LEU A 59 -4.64 5.99 5.43
CA LEU A 59 -4.06 6.28 4.12
C LEU A 59 -3.28 5.05 3.67
N PHE A 60 -3.69 4.47 2.54
CA PHE A 60 -3.05 3.27 2.00
C PHE A 60 -2.32 3.56 0.69
N PHE A 61 -1.01 3.25 0.64
CA PHE A 61 -0.18 3.34 -0.56
C PHE A 61 0.25 1.94 -1.00
N ASP A 62 -0.19 1.51 -2.19
CA ASP A 62 0.30 0.28 -2.80
C ASP A 62 1.53 0.55 -3.69
N GLU A 63 2.38 -0.47 -3.86
CA GLU A 63 3.60 -0.42 -4.67
C GLU A 63 4.47 0.81 -4.36
N LEU A 64 4.77 1.04 -3.09
CA LEU A 64 5.55 2.20 -2.64
C LEU A 64 6.92 2.29 -3.34
N ASP A 65 7.50 1.17 -3.75
CA ASP A 65 8.74 1.13 -4.53
C ASP A 65 8.63 1.76 -5.93
N SER A 66 7.43 2.04 -6.43
CA SER A 66 7.25 2.86 -7.64
C SER A 66 7.54 4.35 -7.41
N ILE A 67 7.45 4.82 -6.15
CA ILE A 67 7.49 6.24 -5.78
C ILE A 67 8.62 6.59 -4.79
N ALA A 68 9.18 5.60 -4.11
CA ALA A 68 10.02 5.78 -2.93
C ALA A 68 11.40 5.12 -3.03
N THR A 69 11.97 5.03 -4.24
CA THR A 69 13.29 4.41 -4.43
C THR A 69 14.44 5.28 -3.91
N GLN A 70 15.56 4.65 -3.57
CA GLN A 70 16.77 5.33 -3.10
C GLN A 70 17.26 6.42 -4.07
N ARG A 71 17.51 7.59 -3.50
CA ARG A 71 18.02 8.80 -4.18
C ARG A 71 19.27 8.51 -5.01
N GLY A 72 19.36 9.12 -6.19
CA GLY A 72 20.55 9.07 -7.04
C GLY A 72 20.75 7.78 -7.84
N SER A 73 19.77 6.87 -7.87
CA SER A 73 19.83 5.62 -8.64
C SER A 73 19.68 5.81 -10.17
N SER A 74 19.32 7.01 -10.63
CA SER A 74 19.18 7.36 -12.05
C SER A 74 20.13 8.50 -12.44
N VAL A 75 21.08 8.19 -13.33
CA VAL A 75 22.01 9.16 -13.93
C VAL A 75 21.27 9.93 -15.02
N GLY A 76 20.78 11.15 -14.71
CA GLY A 76 20.13 12.05 -15.67
C GLY A 76 19.00 12.89 -15.05
N ASP A 77 18.44 13.84 -15.82
CA ASP A 77 17.38 14.80 -15.42
C ASP A 77 16.12 14.14 -14.80
N VAL A 78 15.93 12.83 -15.00
CA VAL A 78 14.82 12.04 -14.46
C VAL A 78 14.95 11.79 -12.95
N GLY A 79 16.18 11.68 -12.41
CA GLY A 79 16.40 11.44 -10.98
C GLY A 79 15.97 12.59 -10.08
N GLY A 80 16.08 13.83 -10.57
CA GLY A 80 15.66 15.02 -9.82
C GLY A 80 14.15 15.14 -9.61
N ALA A 81 13.33 14.54 -10.48
CA ALA A 81 11.87 14.56 -10.35
C ALA A 81 11.40 13.60 -9.25
N ALA A 82 11.95 12.38 -9.22
CA ALA A 82 11.67 11.39 -8.18
C ALA A 82 12.06 11.90 -6.79
N ASP A 83 13.25 12.50 -6.67
CA ASP A 83 13.71 13.08 -5.41
C ASP A 83 12.79 14.21 -4.89
N ARG A 84 12.28 15.08 -5.77
CA ARG A 84 11.34 16.16 -5.39
C ARG A 84 10.02 15.60 -4.88
N ILE A 85 9.50 14.56 -5.52
CA ILE A 85 8.24 13.92 -5.13
C ILE A 85 8.39 13.20 -3.79
N LEU A 86 9.48 12.45 -3.62
CA LEU A 86 9.79 11.82 -2.33
C LEU A 86 9.85 12.86 -1.21
N ASN A 87 10.53 13.99 -1.44
CA ASN A 87 10.58 15.06 -0.45
C ASN A 87 9.20 15.67 -0.14
N GLU A 88 8.30 15.79 -1.13
CA GLU A 88 6.92 16.23 -0.89
C GLU A 88 6.14 15.21 -0.06
N LEU A 89 6.25 13.90 -0.37
CA LEU A 89 5.65 12.83 0.42
C LEU A 89 6.11 12.89 1.89
N LEU A 90 7.42 12.98 2.10
CA LEU A 90 8.00 13.11 3.44
C LEU A 90 7.47 14.34 4.20
N THR A 91 7.35 15.48 3.50
CA THR A 91 6.81 16.72 4.08
C THR A 91 5.35 16.55 4.50
N GLN A 92 4.54 15.86 3.69
CA GLN A 92 3.14 15.61 4.04
C GLN A 92 3.01 14.63 5.20
N MET A 93 3.80 13.55 5.24
CA MET A 93 3.83 12.59 6.34
C MET A 93 4.21 13.25 7.67
N ASP A 94 5.27 14.07 7.68
CA ASP A 94 5.70 14.80 8.88
C ASP A 94 4.59 15.74 9.40
N GLY A 95 3.80 16.34 8.49
CA GLY A 95 2.65 17.16 8.84
C GLY A 95 1.46 16.38 9.41
N MET A 96 1.29 15.11 9.03
CA MET A 96 0.17 14.24 9.46
C MET A 96 0.32 13.77 10.91
N ASN A 97 1.54 13.50 11.36
CA ASN A 97 1.83 12.98 12.71
C ASN A 97 1.38 13.87 13.87
N SER A 98 1.11 15.14 13.60
CA SER A 98 0.54 16.06 14.57
C SER A 98 -0.89 15.67 14.99
N LYS A 99 -1.59 14.86 14.19
CA LYS A 99 -2.94 14.35 14.46
C LYS A 99 -2.93 12.84 14.67
N LYS A 100 -3.31 12.38 15.88
CA LYS A 100 -3.39 10.95 16.26
C LYS A 100 -4.47 10.13 15.51
N THR A 101 -5.17 10.74 14.58
CA THR A 101 -6.35 10.17 13.92
C THR A 101 -6.05 9.65 12.51
N ILE A 102 -4.81 9.76 12.03
CA ILE A 102 -4.42 9.32 10.70
C ILE A 102 -3.36 8.25 10.83
N VAL A 103 -3.63 7.08 10.25
CA VAL A 103 -2.72 5.95 10.16
C VAL A 103 -2.29 5.82 8.70
N ILE A 104 -1.00 5.65 8.44
CA ILE A 104 -0.46 5.41 7.10
C ILE A 104 -0.03 3.95 7.01
N ILE A 105 -0.44 3.27 5.95
CA ILE A 105 -0.10 1.88 5.67
C ILE A 105 0.39 1.79 4.23
N ASP A 106 1.56 1.20 4.03
CA ASP A 106 2.17 1.08 2.70
C ASP A 106 2.55 -0.38 2.41
N SER A 107 2.45 -0.80 1.15
CA SER A 107 2.94 -2.09 0.66
C SER A 107 4.06 -1.92 -0.36
N THR A 108 5.02 -2.85 -0.34
CA THR A 108 6.10 -2.93 -1.34
C THR A 108 6.56 -4.36 -1.51
N ASN A 109 6.94 -4.71 -2.76
CA ASN A 109 7.59 -5.98 -3.07
C ASN A 109 9.12 -5.88 -3.04
N ARG A 110 9.67 -4.67 -2.88
CA ARG A 110 11.11 -4.37 -2.96
C ARG A 110 11.57 -3.53 -1.78
N PRO A 111 11.50 -4.05 -0.54
CA PRO A 111 11.89 -3.29 0.66
C PRO A 111 13.38 -2.88 0.64
N ASP A 112 14.22 -3.58 -0.12
CA ASP A 112 15.66 -3.33 -0.26
C ASP A 112 16.02 -2.00 -0.93
N ILE A 113 15.13 -1.48 -1.78
CA ILE A 113 15.37 -0.24 -2.55
C ILE A 113 14.64 0.98 -1.99
N ILE A 114 13.88 0.81 -0.90
CA ILE A 114 13.13 1.92 -0.28
C ILE A 114 14.10 2.91 0.37
N ASP A 115 13.83 4.21 0.22
CA ASP A 115 14.57 5.27 0.91
C ASP A 115 14.39 5.16 2.43
N LEU A 116 15.51 4.95 3.14
CA LEU A 116 15.54 4.74 4.60
C LEU A 116 14.98 5.92 5.42
N THR A 117 14.86 7.12 4.83
CA THR A 117 14.24 8.26 5.51
C THR A 117 12.74 8.05 5.74
N LEU A 118 12.07 7.23 4.94
CA LEU A 118 10.68 6.84 5.16
C LEU A 118 10.51 5.93 6.39
N LEU A 119 11.55 5.19 6.76
CA LEU A 119 11.52 4.24 7.87
C LEU A 119 11.83 4.88 9.24
N ARG A 120 11.97 6.21 9.29
CA ARG A 120 12.27 6.92 10.53
C ARG A 120 11.03 6.98 11.44
N PRO A 121 11.22 7.03 12.78
CA PRO A 121 10.13 7.17 13.74
C PRO A 121 9.13 8.27 13.38
N GLY A 122 7.85 7.93 13.47
CA GLY A 122 6.73 8.78 13.03
C GLY A 122 6.38 8.64 11.56
N ARG A 123 7.14 7.95 10.70
CA ARG A 123 6.77 7.73 9.30
C ARG A 123 6.30 6.28 9.12
N LEU A 124 7.05 5.46 8.40
CA LEU A 124 6.84 4.01 8.26
C LEU A 124 7.72 3.27 9.25
N ASP A 125 7.52 3.52 10.54
CA ASP A 125 8.39 3.00 11.60
C ASP A 125 8.00 1.59 12.08
N GLN A 126 6.87 1.05 11.62
CA GLN A 126 6.46 -0.34 11.80
C GLN A 126 6.59 -1.09 10.48
N LEU A 127 7.44 -2.11 10.46
CA LEU A 127 7.62 -3.00 9.32
C LEU A 127 7.00 -4.35 9.61
N ILE A 128 6.05 -4.76 8.77
CA ILE A 128 5.39 -6.06 8.87
C ILE A 128 5.82 -6.89 7.67
N TYR A 129 6.52 -7.99 7.95
CA TYR A 129 6.87 -8.96 6.92
C TYR A 129 5.74 -9.96 6.72
N ILE A 130 5.27 -10.08 5.49
CA ILE A 130 4.26 -11.08 5.09
C ILE A 130 5.02 -12.23 4.39
N PRO A 131 5.19 -13.39 5.05
CA PRO A 131 5.85 -14.53 4.43
C PRO A 131 4.96 -15.19 3.38
N PHE A 132 5.56 -16.06 2.56
CA PHE A 132 4.77 -16.98 1.73
C PHE A 132 3.87 -17.86 2.61
N PRO A 133 2.64 -18.16 2.16
CA PRO A 133 1.70 -18.93 2.95
C PRO A 133 2.18 -20.38 3.12
N ASP A 134 2.10 -20.89 4.34
CA ASP A 134 2.31 -22.31 4.63
C ASP A 134 1.10 -23.17 4.21
N GLU A 135 1.17 -24.49 4.41
CA GLU A 135 0.12 -25.41 3.98
C GLU A 135 -1.25 -25.07 4.60
N ASP A 136 -1.29 -24.74 5.89
CA ASP A 136 -2.55 -24.39 6.57
C ASP A 136 -3.10 -23.05 6.06
N SER A 137 -2.22 -22.06 5.88
CA SER A 137 -2.59 -20.76 5.30
C SER A 137 -3.14 -20.91 3.90
N ARG A 138 -2.51 -21.73 3.03
CA ARG A 138 -3.02 -22.02 1.68
C ARG A 138 -4.39 -22.70 1.72
N TYR A 139 -4.61 -23.62 2.66
CA TYR A 139 -5.93 -24.23 2.86
C TYR A 139 -6.99 -23.17 3.24
N GLN A 140 -6.67 -22.25 4.15
CA GLN A 140 -7.59 -21.15 4.51
C GLN A 140 -7.86 -20.22 3.33
N ILE A 141 -6.82 -19.88 2.54
CA ILE A 141 -6.96 -19.07 1.33
C ILE A 141 -7.91 -19.74 0.35
N PHE A 142 -7.71 -21.03 0.04
CA PHE A 142 -8.63 -21.77 -0.83
C PHE A 142 -10.06 -21.77 -0.31
N LYS A 143 -10.24 -21.99 0.99
CA LYS A 143 -11.56 -21.97 1.63
C LYS A 143 -12.22 -20.59 1.53
N ALA A 144 -11.47 -19.51 1.72
CA ALA A 144 -11.97 -18.14 1.64
C ALA A 144 -12.34 -17.76 0.20
N CYS A 145 -11.43 -17.99 -0.75
CA CYS A 145 -11.63 -17.66 -2.17
C CYS A 145 -12.77 -18.45 -2.80
N LEU A 146 -12.92 -19.73 -2.45
CA LEU A 146 -13.93 -20.61 -3.04
C LEU A 146 -15.25 -20.66 -2.25
N ARG A 147 -15.37 -19.86 -1.18
CA ARG A 147 -16.55 -19.85 -0.28
C ARG A 147 -17.88 -19.65 -0.99
N LYS A 148 -17.89 -18.89 -2.09
CA LYS A 148 -19.09 -18.57 -2.89
C LYS A 148 -19.16 -19.35 -4.21
N SER A 149 -18.19 -20.21 -4.47
CA SER A 149 -18.09 -20.97 -5.72
C SER A 149 -18.76 -22.33 -5.57
N PRO A 150 -19.54 -22.81 -6.56
CA PRO A 150 -20.04 -24.18 -6.55
C PRO A 150 -18.85 -25.15 -6.68
N LEU A 151 -18.62 -25.94 -5.64
CA LEU A 151 -17.57 -26.96 -5.60
C LEU A 151 -18.18 -28.36 -5.71
N SER A 152 -17.58 -29.23 -6.55
CA SER A 152 -17.90 -30.65 -6.52
C SER A 152 -17.51 -31.26 -5.18
N LYS A 153 -18.23 -32.29 -4.74
CA LYS A 153 -17.92 -33.05 -3.52
C LYS A 153 -16.57 -33.78 -3.60
N ASP A 154 -16.06 -34.00 -4.80
CA ASP A 154 -14.81 -34.71 -5.04
C ASP A 154 -13.55 -33.83 -4.91
N ILE A 155 -13.73 -32.52 -4.67
CA ILE A 155 -12.62 -31.58 -4.52
C ILE A 155 -12.14 -31.56 -3.06
N ASP A 156 -10.90 -31.99 -2.84
CA ASP A 156 -10.22 -31.89 -1.55
C ASP A 156 -9.28 -30.67 -1.51
N LEU A 157 -9.71 -29.61 -0.80
CA LEU A 157 -8.93 -28.40 -0.64
C LEU A 157 -7.65 -28.59 0.21
N ARG A 158 -7.62 -29.56 1.13
CA ARG A 158 -6.39 -29.86 1.89
C ARG A 158 -5.36 -30.52 1.00
N ALA A 159 -5.79 -31.45 0.13
CA ALA A 159 -4.92 -32.03 -0.86
C ALA A 159 -4.33 -30.94 -1.78
N LEU A 160 -5.16 -30.01 -2.28
CA LEU A 160 -4.68 -28.89 -3.09
C LEU A 160 -3.65 -28.02 -2.36
N ALA A 161 -3.93 -27.64 -1.11
CA ALA A 161 -3.01 -26.84 -0.29
C ALA A 161 -1.64 -27.50 -0.10
N LYS A 162 -1.59 -28.83 0.00
CA LYS A 162 -0.35 -29.59 0.15
C LYS A 162 0.50 -29.65 -1.13
N TYR A 163 -0.12 -29.60 -2.32
CA TYR A 163 0.58 -29.77 -3.60
C TYR A 163 0.96 -28.45 -4.29
N THR A 164 0.49 -27.31 -3.79
CA THR A 164 0.91 -25.95 -4.21
C THR A 164 1.85 -25.37 -3.18
#